data_AF-A0A5Q4E7U8-F1
#
_entry.id   AF-A0A5Q4E7U8-F1
#
_cell.length_a   1.000
_cell.length_b   1.000
_cell.length_c   1.000
_cell.angle_alpha   90.00
_cell.angle_beta   90.00
_cell.angle_gamma   90.00
#
_symmetry.space_group_name_H-M   'P 1'
#
loop_
_entity.id
_entity.type
_entity.pdbx_description
1 polymer ?
#
loop_
_entity_poly.entity_id
_entity_poly.type
_entity_poly.pdbx_seq_one_letter_code
_entity_poly.pdbx_strand_id
1 'polypeptide(L)'
;FSQQYEEGETATLIAIPHAGYNFVNWTEDGAEVSTGIVLSFTVTHARSLVANFDYGTAISELNSNTKFIVYPNPANELIHIIFDKYDLNSDNVEIVLYDLSGKTYRIDNFSIDQNKMSLNVSDRAPGIYFIQMIINGEKVETAKVKIMR
;
A
#
# COMPACT_ATOMS: atom_id res chain seq x y z
N PHE A 1 11.81 25.85 -10.85
CA PHE A 1 11.32 26.20 -12.20
C PHE A 1 10.47 27.46 -12.09
N SER A 2 10.66 28.46 -12.96
CA SER A 2 9.80 29.65 -13.05
C SER A 2 9.20 29.69 -14.45
N GLN A 3 7.87 29.80 -14.54
CA GLN A 3 7.15 30.01 -15.80
C GLN A 3 6.63 31.45 -15.83
N GLN A 4 6.60 32.06 -17.02
CA GLN A 4 6.06 33.40 -17.24
C GLN A 4 4.76 33.28 -18.04
N TYR A 5 3.77 34.08 -17.65
CA TYR A 5 2.45 34.17 -18.27
C TYR A 5 2.05 35.64 -18.34
N GLU A 6 1.31 36.02 -19.38
CA GLU A 6 0.72 37.36 -19.44
C GLU A 6 -0.50 37.46 -18.50
N GLU A 7 -0.80 38.67 -18.05
CA GLU A 7 -1.99 38.92 -17.23
C GLU A 7 -3.26 38.57 -18.01
N GLY A 8 -4.17 37.82 -17.39
CA GLY A 8 -5.39 37.31 -18.01
C GLY A 8 -5.23 35.95 -18.70
N GLU A 9 -4.02 35.43 -18.86
CA GLU A 9 -3.81 34.08 -19.37
C GLU A 9 -4.19 33.01 -18.35
N THR A 10 -4.53 31.82 -18.83
CA THR A 10 -4.77 30.65 -17.97
C THR A 10 -3.50 29.84 -17.82
N ALA A 11 -2.96 29.78 -16.61
CA ALA A 11 -1.88 28.88 -16.26
C ALA A 11 -2.47 27.51 -15.84
N THR A 12 -1.82 26.43 -16.26
CA THR A 12 -2.14 25.06 -15.84
C THR A 12 -0.88 24.36 -15.35
N LEU A 13 -0.92 23.94 -14.08
CA LEU A 13 0.16 23.23 -13.42
C LEU A 13 -0.26 21.78 -13.18
N ILE A 14 0.66 20.84 -13.44
CA ILE A 14 0.46 19.41 -13.20
C ILE A 14 1.59 18.94 -12.29
N ALA A 15 1.23 18.39 -11.13
CA ALA A 15 2.19 17.74 -10.25
C ALA A 15 2.49 16.33 -10.79
N ILE A 16 3.77 15.98 -10.93
CA ILE A 16 4.20 14.65 -11.36
C ILE A 16 4.91 13.99 -10.18
N PRO A 17 4.25 13.08 -9.44
CA PRO A 17 4.91 12.36 -8.36
C PRO A 17 6.03 11.46 -8.92
N HIS A 18 7.18 11.47 -8.27
CA HIS A 18 8.19 10.43 -8.50
C HIS A 18 7.75 9.12 -7.84
N ALA A 19 8.33 7.99 -8.27
CA ALA A 19 8.03 6.68 -7.69
C ALA A 19 8.19 6.69 -6.16
N GLY A 20 7.19 6.15 -5.45
CA GLY A 20 7.15 6.12 -3.99
C GLY A 20 6.68 7.42 -3.32
N TYR A 21 6.21 8.41 -4.09
CA TYR A 21 5.58 9.62 -3.56
C TYR A 21 4.15 9.74 -4.05
N ASN A 22 3.27 10.24 -3.19
CA ASN A 22 1.90 10.63 -3.53
C ASN A 22 1.80 12.14 -3.49
N PHE A 23 1.10 12.72 -4.47
CA PHE A 23 0.73 14.13 -4.41
C PHE A 23 -0.31 14.34 -3.30
N VAL A 24 -0.11 15.37 -2.48
CA VAL A 24 -1.00 15.71 -1.36
C VAL A 24 -1.89 16.88 -1.74
N ASN A 25 -1.27 18.03 -1.98
CA ASN A 25 -1.98 19.27 -2.29
C ASN A 25 -1.05 20.32 -2.91
N TRP A 26 -1.67 21.33 -3.48
CA TRP A 26 -1.04 22.61 -3.81
C TRP A 26 -1.23 23.55 -2.61
N THR A 27 -0.17 24.28 -2.26
CA THR A 27 -0.22 25.34 -1.27
C THR A 27 0.33 26.65 -1.81
N GLU A 28 -0.18 27.76 -1.29
CA GLU A 28 0.34 29.11 -1.46
C GLU A 28 0.49 29.73 -0.07
N ASP A 29 1.67 30.25 0.24
CA ASP A 29 1.99 30.79 1.58
C ASP A 29 1.67 29.82 2.74
N GLY A 30 1.75 28.52 2.48
CA GLY A 30 1.45 27.45 3.43
C GLY A 30 -0.04 27.11 3.59
N ALA A 31 -0.95 27.83 2.93
CA ALA A 31 -2.37 27.52 2.90
C ALA A 31 -2.71 26.61 1.71
N GLU A 32 -3.54 25.59 1.95
CA GLU A 32 -4.02 24.69 0.89
C GLU A 32 -4.92 25.44 -0.09
N VAL A 33 -4.63 25.30 -1.38
CA VAL A 33 -5.42 25.90 -2.47
C VAL A 33 -6.09 24.85 -3.36
N SER A 34 -5.59 23.61 -3.38
CA SER A 34 -6.20 22.51 -4.14
C SER A 34 -5.63 21.16 -3.72
N THR A 35 -6.46 20.12 -3.69
CA THR A 35 -6.06 18.71 -3.55
C THR A 35 -5.98 17.98 -4.91
N GLY A 36 -6.29 18.67 -6.02
CA GLY A 36 -6.21 18.12 -7.36
C GLY A 36 -4.79 18.15 -7.92
N ILE A 37 -4.37 17.06 -8.58
CA ILE A 37 -3.05 16.94 -9.22
C ILE A 37 -2.84 17.98 -10.34
N VAL A 38 -3.93 18.43 -10.96
CA VAL A 38 -3.96 19.54 -11.93
C VAL A 38 -4.54 20.77 -11.25
N LEU A 39 -3.83 21.89 -11.35
CA LEU A 39 -4.29 23.20 -10.88
C LEU A 39 -4.30 24.19 -12.04
N SER A 40 -5.49 24.67 -12.41
CA SER A 40 -5.68 25.68 -13.44
C SER A 40 -6.26 26.97 -12.85
N PHE A 41 -5.69 28.12 -13.21
CA PHE A 41 -6.14 29.42 -12.75
C PHE A 41 -5.78 30.53 -13.75
N THR A 42 -6.54 31.63 -13.71
CA THR A 42 -6.21 32.85 -14.46
C THR A 42 -5.12 33.64 -13.75
N VAL A 43 -4.09 34.04 -14.46
CA VAL A 43 -2.96 34.80 -13.93
C VAL A 43 -3.37 36.27 -13.80
N THR A 44 -3.53 36.75 -12.58
CA THR A 44 -3.81 38.16 -12.28
C THR A 44 -2.63 38.85 -11.57
N HIS A 45 -1.74 38.06 -10.97
CA HIS A 45 -0.48 38.51 -10.39
C HIS A 45 0.50 37.33 -10.28
N ALA A 46 1.74 37.62 -9.90
CA ALA A 46 2.75 36.59 -9.63
C ALA A 46 2.37 35.75 -8.39
N ARG A 47 2.48 34.43 -8.50
CA ARG A 47 2.12 33.47 -7.45
C ARG A 47 3.29 32.54 -7.13
N SER A 48 3.39 32.10 -5.88
CA SER A 48 4.38 31.12 -5.43
C SER A 48 3.66 29.88 -4.91
N LEU A 49 3.49 28.91 -5.82
CA LEU A 49 2.78 27.66 -5.55
C LEU A 49 3.76 26.53 -5.26
N VAL A 50 3.46 25.75 -4.23
CA VAL A 50 4.23 24.57 -3.83
C VAL A 50 3.35 23.33 -4.02
N ALA A 51 3.83 22.37 -4.81
CA ALA A 51 3.27 21.02 -4.83
C ALA A 51 3.86 20.24 -3.67
N ASN A 52 3.01 19.86 -2.72
CA ASN A 52 3.41 19.01 -1.62
C ASN A 52 3.23 17.54 -2.00
N PHE A 53 4.25 16.76 -1.68
CA PHE A 53 4.26 15.32 -1.86
C PHE A 53 4.57 14.69 -0.52
N ASP A 54 3.94 13.56 -0.25
CA ASP A 54 4.29 12.71 0.87
C ASP A 54 4.90 11.42 0.34
N TYR A 55 5.78 10.83 1.12
CA TYR A 55 6.32 9.53 0.79
C TYR A 55 5.19 8.51 0.95
N GLY A 56 4.81 7.87 -0.14
CA GLY A 56 3.94 6.70 -0.14
C GLY A 56 4.70 5.50 0.40
N THR A 57 5.01 5.48 1.70
CA THR A 57 5.37 4.22 2.36
C THR A 57 4.10 3.39 2.35
N ALA A 58 4.11 2.24 1.67
CA ALA A 58 3.23 1.12 2.01
C ALA A 58 3.57 0.55 3.40
N ILE A 59 3.82 1.41 4.38
CA ILE A 59 4.15 1.10 5.77
C ILE A 59 3.63 2.25 6.64
N SER A 60 2.34 2.23 6.97
CA SER A 60 1.85 2.93 8.17
C SER A 60 2.32 2.17 9.42
N GLU A 61 3.61 2.19 9.72
CA GLU A 61 4.10 1.76 11.02
C GLU A 61 4.09 2.98 11.96
N LEU A 62 3.13 3.03 12.89
CA LEU A 62 3.38 3.28 14.33
C LEU A 62 2.18 3.72 15.18
N ASN A 63 0.95 3.89 14.66
CA ASN A 63 -0.19 4.30 15.53
C ASN A 63 -1.54 3.66 15.19
N SER A 64 -1.58 2.37 14.86
CA SER A 64 -2.82 1.60 14.93
C SER A 64 -2.45 0.17 15.28
N ASN A 65 -3.15 -0.44 16.23
CA ASN A 65 -3.01 -1.85 16.55
C ASN A 65 -3.38 -2.70 15.32
N THR A 66 -2.49 -2.82 14.34
CA THR A 66 -2.67 -3.67 13.17
C THR A 66 -2.49 -5.10 13.61
N LYS A 67 -3.62 -5.75 13.88
CA LYS A 67 -3.62 -7.19 14.11
C LYS A 67 -3.29 -7.83 12.76
N PHE A 68 -2.12 -8.45 12.64
CA PHE A 68 -1.78 -9.38 11.57
C PHE A 68 -1.18 -10.62 12.22
N ILE A 69 -2.05 -11.51 12.70
CA ILE A 69 -1.65 -12.65 13.53
C ILE A 69 -1.71 -13.91 12.68
N VAL A 70 -0.58 -14.59 12.57
CA VAL A 70 -0.47 -15.89 11.88
C VAL A 70 -0.39 -17.01 12.91
N TYR A 71 -1.34 -17.95 12.85
CA TYR A 71 -1.38 -19.10 13.75
C TYR A 71 -1.97 -20.35 13.08
N PRO A 72 -1.64 -21.56 13.56
CA PRO A 72 -0.59 -21.83 14.54
C PRO A 72 0.81 -21.60 13.94
N ASN A 73 1.76 -21.17 14.76
CA ASN A 73 3.18 -21.19 14.42
C ASN A 73 3.90 -21.98 15.53
N PRO A 74 4.34 -23.22 15.28
CA PRO A 74 4.42 -23.89 13.98
C PRO A 74 3.07 -24.42 13.43
N ALA A 75 2.94 -24.55 12.10
CA ALA A 75 1.75 -25.05 11.38
C ALA A 75 2.00 -26.43 10.75
N ASN A 76 0.96 -27.27 10.65
CA ASN A 76 1.05 -28.58 9.97
C ASN A 76 0.31 -28.57 8.63
N GLU A 77 -1.00 -28.30 8.65
CA GLU A 77 -1.86 -28.40 7.45
C GLU A 77 -2.51 -27.07 7.08
N LEU A 78 -2.98 -26.32 8.07
CA LEU A 78 -3.67 -25.06 7.88
C LEU A 78 -2.95 -23.94 8.61
N ILE A 79 -2.92 -22.78 7.98
CA ILE A 79 -2.52 -21.51 8.58
C ILE A 79 -3.72 -20.59 8.56
N HIS A 80 -3.95 -19.91 9.67
CA HIS A 80 -4.92 -18.83 9.78
C HIS A 80 -4.22 -17.49 9.94
N ILE A 81 -4.73 -16.48 9.25
CA ILE A 81 -4.30 -15.08 9.38
C ILE A 81 -5.49 -14.29 9.91
N ILE A 82 -5.33 -13.61 11.05
CA ILE A 82 -6.32 -12.62 11.52
C ILE A 82 -5.82 -11.22 11.18
N PHE A 83 -6.66 -10.42 10.53
CA PHE A 83 -6.38 -9.05 10.10
C PHE A 83 -7.51 -8.07 10.41
N ASP A 84 -7.27 -6.98 11.14
CA ASP A 84 -8.36 -6.07 11.57
C ASP A 84 -8.42 -4.74 10.78
N LYS A 85 -7.47 -4.46 9.88
CA LYS A 85 -7.34 -3.15 9.19
C LYS A 85 -7.86 -3.12 7.75
N TYR A 86 -8.17 -4.28 7.16
CA TYR A 86 -8.44 -4.37 5.71
C TYR A 86 -9.90 -4.80 5.45
N ASP A 87 -10.64 -3.97 4.71
CA ASP A 87 -11.96 -4.30 4.18
C ASP A 87 -11.80 -5.03 2.84
N LEU A 88 -11.67 -6.36 2.91
CA LEU A 88 -11.33 -7.18 1.74
C LEU A 88 -12.50 -7.48 0.80
N ASN A 89 -13.65 -6.80 0.96
CA ASN A 89 -14.86 -7.12 0.21
C ASN A 89 -14.80 -6.67 -1.26
N SER A 90 -13.89 -5.77 -1.64
CA SER A 90 -13.72 -5.29 -3.03
C SER A 90 -12.26 -5.16 -3.46
N ASP A 91 -11.34 -5.59 -2.61
CA ASP A 91 -9.91 -5.52 -2.87
C ASP A 91 -9.41 -6.78 -3.60
N ASN A 92 -8.45 -6.60 -4.51
CA ASN A 92 -7.70 -7.73 -5.05
C ASN A 92 -6.67 -8.17 -4.01
N VAL A 93 -6.89 -9.34 -3.41
CA VAL A 93 -6.01 -9.89 -2.39
C VAL A 93 -5.19 -11.01 -2.99
N GLU A 94 -3.87 -10.88 -2.95
CA GLU A 94 -2.95 -11.95 -3.29
C GLU A 94 -2.16 -12.36 -2.04
N ILE A 95 -2.02 -13.68 -1.87
CA ILE A 95 -1.10 -14.23 -0.88
C ILE A 95 0.03 -14.94 -1.57
N VAL A 96 1.24 -14.57 -1.17
CA VAL A 96 2.47 -15.18 -1.63
C VAL A 96 3.17 -15.80 -0.42
N LEU A 97 3.47 -17.10 -0.50
CA LEU A 97 4.43 -17.75 0.38
C LEU A 97 5.78 -17.76 -0.30
N TYR A 98 6.86 -17.49 0.44
CA TYR A 98 8.21 -17.78 -0.04
C TYR A 98 9.07 -18.43 1.03
N ASP A 99 9.91 -19.38 0.61
CA ASP A 99 10.86 -20.07 1.48
C ASP A 99 12.18 -19.28 1.62
N LEU A 100 13.11 -19.79 2.44
CA LEU A 100 14.43 -19.16 2.65
C LEU A 100 15.29 -19.07 1.39
N SER A 101 14.99 -19.84 0.34
CA SER A 101 15.68 -19.75 -0.95
C SER A 101 15.11 -18.65 -1.86
N GLY A 102 14.01 -18.01 -1.43
CA GLY A 102 13.30 -16.99 -2.21
C GLY A 102 12.32 -17.58 -3.23
N LYS A 103 12.10 -18.89 -3.23
CA LYS A 103 11.11 -19.51 -4.13
C LYS A 103 9.70 -19.12 -3.68
N THR A 104 8.96 -18.50 -4.58
CA THR A 104 7.60 -18.02 -4.35
C THR A 104 6.55 -19.07 -4.73
N TYR A 105 5.47 -19.11 -3.96
CA TYR A 105 4.29 -19.93 -4.16
C TYR A 105 3.09 -19.02 -3.99
N ARG A 106 2.36 -18.76 -5.08
CA ARG A 106 1.09 -18.03 -5.00
C ARG A 106 0.02 -18.96 -4.45
N ILE A 107 -0.75 -18.48 -3.49
CA ILE A 107 -1.86 -19.24 -2.92
C ILE A 107 -3.13 -18.81 -3.63
N ASP A 108 -3.61 -19.68 -4.52
CA ASP A 108 -4.83 -19.42 -5.29
C ASP A 108 -6.10 -19.87 -4.53
N ASN A 109 -5.96 -20.80 -3.58
CA ASN A 109 -7.09 -21.37 -2.81
C ASN A 109 -7.00 -20.93 -1.34
N PHE A 110 -7.52 -19.75 -1.03
CA PHE A 110 -7.75 -19.29 0.34
C PHE A 110 -9.22 -18.89 0.52
N SER A 111 -9.72 -19.05 1.74
CA SER A 111 -11.03 -18.51 2.12
C SER A 111 -10.84 -17.32 3.05
N ILE A 112 -11.65 -16.29 2.84
CA ILE A 112 -11.78 -15.14 3.73
C ILE A 112 -13.14 -15.26 4.42
N ASP A 113 -13.14 -15.25 5.75
CA ASP A 113 -14.32 -15.13 6.60
C ASP A 113 -14.11 -13.96 7.56
N GLN A 114 -14.82 -12.86 7.30
CA GLN A 114 -14.64 -11.58 8.03
C GLN A 114 -13.16 -11.14 8.04
N ASN A 115 -12.55 -11.14 9.22
CA ASN A 115 -11.17 -10.74 9.48
C ASN A 115 -10.21 -11.94 9.53
N LYS A 116 -10.63 -13.13 9.09
CA LYS A 116 -9.85 -14.36 9.16
C LYS A 116 -9.68 -14.97 7.77
N MET A 117 -8.43 -15.23 7.40
CA MET A 117 -8.08 -15.98 6.19
C MET A 117 -7.54 -17.35 6.56
N SER A 118 -7.86 -18.37 5.77
CA SER A 118 -7.31 -19.73 5.93
C SER A 118 -6.57 -20.19 4.68
N LEU A 119 -5.37 -20.73 4.89
CA LEU A 119 -4.45 -21.16 3.84
C LEU A 119 -4.10 -22.63 4.07
N ASN A 120 -4.23 -23.44 3.02
CA ASN A 120 -3.78 -24.82 3.05
C ASN A 120 -2.29 -24.89 2.69
N VAL A 121 -1.52 -25.51 3.57
CA VAL A 121 -0.07 -25.72 3.43
C VAL A 121 0.35 -27.17 3.56
N SER A 122 -0.59 -28.12 3.54
CA SER A 122 -0.30 -29.55 3.74
C SER A 122 0.62 -30.14 2.67
N ASP A 123 0.68 -29.52 1.49
CA ASP A 123 1.54 -29.90 0.38
C ASP A 123 2.90 -29.17 0.37
N ARG A 124 3.17 -28.33 1.38
CA ARG A 124 4.43 -27.61 1.54
C ARG A 124 5.44 -28.48 2.27
N ALA A 125 6.71 -28.36 1.88
CA ALA A 125 7.79 -29.01 2.60
C ALA A 125 7.95 -28.39 4.00
N PRO A 126 8.39 -29.15 5.01
CA PRO A 126 8.73 -28.57 6.30
C PRO A 126 9.83 -27.52 6.15
N GLY A 127 9.69 -26.38 6.81
CA GLY A 127 10.62 -25.28 6.65
C GLY A 127 10.14 -23.97 7.25
N ILE A 128 10.96 -22.94 7.09
CA ILE A 128 10.60 -21.56 7.41
C ILE A 128 10.10 -20.91 6.13
N TYR A 129 8.93 -20.29 6.24
CA TYR A 129 8.30 -19.53 5.18
C TYR A 129 7.97 -18.13 5.66
N PHE A 130 7.88 -17.21 4.72
CA PHE A 130 7.27 -15.90 4.92
C PHE A 130 5.98 -15.85 4.10
N ILE A 131 4.92 -15.38 4.74
CA ILE A 131 3.63 -15.10 4.13
C ILE A 131 3.58 -13.61 3.89
N GLN A 132 3.33 -13.23 2.64
CA GLN A 132 3.16 -11.85 2.22
C GLN A 132 1.72 -11.65 1.74
N MET A 133 1.07 -10.63 2.31
CA MET A 133 -0.23 -10.16 1.83
C MET A 133 -0.02 -8.98 0.90
N ILE A 134 -0.63 -9.04 -0.27
CA ILE A 134 -0.61 -8.00 -1.28
C ILE A 134 -2.06 -7.60 -1.54
N ILE A 135 -2.36 -6.30 -1.45
CA ILE A 135 -3.68 -5.74 -1.69
C ILE A 135 -3.56 -4.75 -2.85
N ASN A 136 -4.35 -4.95 -3.91
CA ASN A 136 -4.36 -4.10 -5.10
C ASN A 136 -2.95 -3.89 -5.72
N GLY A 137 -2.08 -4.89 -5.60
CA GLY A 137 -0.71 -4.86 -6.10
C GLY A 137 0.34 -4.30 -5.13
N GLU A 138 -0.06 -3.78 -3.97
CA GLU A 138 0.86 -3.26 -2.95
C GLU A 138 1.08 -4.27 -1.82
N LYS A 139 2.34 -4.44 -1.40
CA LYS A 139 2.66 -5.25 -0.22
C LYS A 139 2.18 -4.53 1.02
N VAL A 140 1.27 -5.15 1.77
CA VAL A 140 0.73 -4.55 3.00
C VAL A 140 1.30 -5.17 4.27
N GLU A 141 1.52 -6.48 4.32
CA GLU A 141 1.97 -7.18 5.53
C GLU A 141 2.87 -8.37 5.19
N THR A 142 3.74 -8.73 6.14
CA THR A 142 4.60 -9.92 6.03
C THR A 142 4.75 -10.60 7.37
N ALA A 143 4.57 -11.92 7.42
CA ALA A 143 4.76 -12.70 8.64
C ALA A 143 5.58 -13.96 8.40
N LYS A 144 6.42 -14.32 9.37
CA LYS A 144 7.18 -15.57 9.38
C LYS A 144 6.34 -16.70 9.98
N VAL A 145 6.36 -17.86 9.33
CA VAL A 145 5.74 -19.09 9.84
C VAL A 145 6.68 -20.28 9.69
N LYS A 146 6.64 -21.20 10.65
CA LYS A 146 7.29 -22.51 10.54
C LYS A 146 6.25 -23.54 10.12
N ILE A 147 6.48 -24.25 9.02
CA ILE A 147 5.67 -25.39 8.59
C ILE A 147 6.36 -26.68 9.05
N MET A 148 5.58 -27.59 9.61
CA MET A 148 5.94 -28.93 10.08
C MET A 148 5.13 -29.97 9.31
N ARG A 149 5.55 -31.23 9.46
CA ARG A 149 4.83 -32.41 8.97
C ARG A 149 4.05 -33.07 10.10
#